data_AF-A0A060Q1D9-F1
#
_entry.id   AF-A0A060Q1D9-F1
#
_cell.length_a   1.000
_cell.length_b   1.000
_cell.length_c   1.000
_cell.angle_alpha   90.00
_cell.angle_beta   90.00
_cell.angle_gamma   90.00
#
_symmetry.space_group_name_H-M   'P 1'
#
loop_
_entity.id
_entity.type
_entity.pdbx_description
1 polymer ?
#
loop_
_entity_poly.entity_id
_entity_poly.type
_entity_poly.pdbx_seq_one_letter_code
_entity_poly.pdbx_strand_id
1 'polypeptide(L)'
;MKNIKGKVIVYVKQYCPFCKRAKELLDGKGVEYEEIDVLKSPDLFNDIKSKYNVRTVPQIFITDENGNYIHHIAGCDKLMDLEREGKLDDILSSNYDKTDVTTYPSNNDEYEECVASHDDFI
;
A
#
# COMPACT_ATOMS: atom_id res chain seq x y z
N MET A 1 15.08 2.62 5.39
CA MET A 1 14.57 1.84 4.24
C MET A 1 13.92 0.61 4.81
N LYS A 2 12.67 0.33 4.43
CA LYS A 2 11.85 -0.74 5.01
C LYS A 2 12.11 -2.03 4.21
N ASN A 3 12.84 -2.99 4.78
CA ASN A 3 13.15 -4.27 4.10
C ASN A 3 11.98 -5.25 4.20
N ILE A 4 11.19 -5.32 3.14
CA ILE A 4 10.19 -6.38 2.97
C ILE A 4 10.95 -7.64 2.56
N LYS A 5 10.81 -8.76 3.29
CA LYS A 5 11.36 -10.06 2.88
C LYS A 5 10.69 -10.58 1.60
N GLY A 6 9.47 -10.12 1.36
CA GLY A 6 8.72 -10.33 0.12
C GLY A 6 9.02 -9.31 -0.97
N LYS A 7 8.42 -9.52 -2.15
CA LYS A 7 8.44 -8.56 -3.26
C LYS A 7 7.07 -7.93 -3.42
N VAL A 8 7.06 -6.62 -3.65
CA VAL A 8 5.87 -5.87 -4.05
C VAL A 8 5.94 -5.63 -5.54
N ILE A 9 4.91 -6.03 -6.28
CA ILE A 9 4.82 -5.90 -7.74
C ILE A 9 3.63 -4.98 -8.04
N VAL A 10 3.89 -3.89 -8.74
CA VAL A 10 2.88 -2.90 -9.11
C VAL A 10 2.67 -2.94 -10.62
N TYR A 11 1.51 -3.42 -11.04
CA TYR A 11 1.09 -3.32 -12.43
C TYR A 11 0.52 -1.94 -12.71
N VAL A 12 1.13 -1.25 -13.66
CA VAL A 12 0.80 0.11 -14.05
C VAL A 12 0.59 0.18 -15.56
N LYS A 13 0.05 1.31 -16.02
CA LYS A 13 0.10 1.69 -17.44
C LYS A 13 0.74 3.07 -17.54
N GLN A 14 1.40 3.35 -18.66
CA GLN A 14 1.90 4.70 -18.94
C GLN A 14 0.78 5.75 -18.90
N TYR A 15 1.07 6.93 -18.36
CA TYR A 15 0.13 8.06 -18.28
C TYR A 15 -1.14 7.77 -17.47
N CYS A 16 -1.04 7.04 -16.35
CA CYS A 16 -2.14 6.86 -15.41
C CYS A 16 -1.94 7.70 -14.13
N PRO A 17 -2.80 8.69 -13.83
CA PRO A 17 -2.67 9.50 -12.63
C PRO A 17 -2.87 8.69 -11.35
N PHE A 18 -3.71 7.65 -11.38
CA PHE A 18 -3.94 6.76 -10.23
C PHE A 18 -2.72 5.89 -9.91
N CYS A 19 -2.03 5.39 -10.93
CA CYS A 19 -0.78 4.64 -10.73
C CYS A 19 0.30 5.52 -10.10
N LYS A 20 0.38 6.81 -10.48
CA LYS A 20 1.34 7.75 -9.89
C LYS A 20 1.10 7.92 -8.39
N ARG A 21 -0.16 8.14 -7.98
CA ARG A 21 -0.52 8.27 -6.56
C ARG A 21 -0.23 7.02 -5.74
N ALA A 22 -0.52 5.84 -6.29
CA ALA A 22 -0.23 4.58 -5.63
C ALA A 22 1.28 4.40 -5.40
N LYS A 23 2.10 4.76 -6.40
CA LYS A 23 3.57 4.74 -6.27
C LYS A 23 4.07 5.75 -5.24
N GLU A 24 3.60 7.00 -5.30
CA GLU A 24 3.96 8.04 -4.33
C GLU A 24 3.67 7.62 -2.87
N LEU A 25 2.56 6.90 -2.64
CA LEU A 25 2.23 6.36 -1.32
C LEU A 25 3.22 5.27 -0.88
N LEU A 26 3.56 4.32 -1.76
CA LEU A 26 4.53 3.26 -1.47
C LEU A 26 5.94 3.83 -1.26
N ASP A 27 6.33 4.80 -2.09
CA ASP A 27 7.59 5.55 -1.99
C ASP A 27 7.66 6.29 -0.65
N GLY A 28 6.58 6.97 -0.25
CA GLY A 28 6.47 7.68 1.03
C GLY A 28 6.61 6.75 2.24
N LYS A 29 6.22 5.48 2.11
CA LYS A 29 6.46 4.45 3.13
C LYS A 29 7.86 3.84 3.08
N GLY A 30 8.66 4.15 2.06
CA GLY A 30 9.99 3.59 1.84
C GLY A 30 9.97 2.12 1.46
N VAL A 31 8.92 1.69 0.75
CA VAL A 31 8.74 0.32 0.25
C VAL A 31 9.36 0.19 -1.13
N GLU A 32 10.23 -0.79 -1.32
CA GLU A 32 10.71 -1.15 -2.66
C GLU A 32 9.69 -2.02 -3.40
N TYR A 33 9.46 -1.70 -4.68
CA TYR A 33 8.54 -2.43 -5.54
C TYR A 33 9.06 -2.54 -6.97
N GLU A 34 8.58 -3.57 -7.67
CA GLU A 34 8.80 -3.80 -9.10
C GLU A 34 7.63 -3.21 -9.89
N GLU A 35 7.93 -2.35 -10.86
CA GLU A 35 6.93 -1.74 -11.74
C GLU A 35 6.81 -2.52 -13.05
N ILE A 36 5.63 -3.09 -13.31
CA ILE A 36 5.34 -3.80 -14.56
C ILE A 36 4.36 -2.98 -15.40
N ASP A 37 4.83 -2.53 -16.58
CA ASP A 37 4.00 -1.81 -17.54
C ASP A 37 3.17 -2.80 -18.38
N VAL A 38 1.87 -2.80 -18.15
CA VAL A 38 0.91 -3.68 -18.85
C VAL A 38 0.81 -3.39 -20.33
N LEU A 39 1.21 -2.19 -20.78
CA LEU A 39 1.23 -1.84 -22.20
C LEU A 39 2.42 -2.45 -22.93
N LYS A 40 3.54 -2.64 -22.22
CA LYS A 40 4.75 -3.28 -22.77
C LYS A 40 4.69 -4.80 -22.67
N SER A 41 4.00 -5.31 -21.65
CA SER A 41 3.87 -6.74 -21.38
C SER A 41 2.39 -7.16 -21.31
N PRO A 42 1.68 -7.18 -22.45
CA PRO A 42 0.25 -7.50 -22.49
C PRO A 42 -0.04 -8.95 -22.04
N ASP A 43 0.90 -9.88 -22.25
CA ASP A 43 0.76 -11.28 -21.82
C ASP A 43 0.66 -11.40 -20.30
N LEU A 44 1.54 -10.71 -19.56
CA LEU A 44 1.50 -10.67 -18.09
C LEU A 44 0.18 -10.07 -17.58
N PHE A 45 -0.35 -9.07 -18.28
CA PHE A 45 -1.65 -8.48 -17.91
C PHE A 45 -2.81 -9.44 -18.17
N ASN A 46 -2.77 -10.20 -19.27
CA ASN A 46 -3.79 -11.21 -19.58
C ASN A 46 -3.79 -12.36 -18.56
N ASP A 47 -2.61 -12.76 -18.09
CA ASP A 47 -2.46 -13.77 -17.06
C ASP A 47 -3.11 -13.32 -15.75
N ILE A 48 -2.81 -12.10 -15.27
CA ILE A 48 -3.43 -11.61 -14.03
C ILE A 48 -4.93 -11.35 -14.21
N LYS A 49 -5.36 -10.88 -15.39
CA LYS A 49 -6.78 -10.65 -15.70
C LYS A 49 -7.57 -11.94 -15.63
N SER A 50 -7.01 -13.04 -16.12
CA SER A 50 -7.65 -14.34 -16.07
C SER A 50 -7.57 -14.97 -14.68
N LYS A 51 -6.43 -14.83 -14.00
CA LYS A 51 -6.16 -15.47 -12.71
C LYS A 51 -6.86 -14.79 -11.53
N TYR A 52 -6.93 -13.45 -11.53
CA TYR A 52 -7.45 -12.64 -10.44
C TYR A 52 -8.71 -11.85 -10.81
N ASN A 53 -9.25 -12.07 -12.02
CA ASN A 53 -10.44 -11.38 -12.55
C ASN A 53 -10.33 -9.84 -12.50
N VAL A 54 -9.11 -9.31 -12.63
CA VAL A 54 -8.84 -7.86 -12.60
C VAL A 54 -9.01 -7.23 -13.98
N ARG A 55 -9.56 -6.01 -14.03
CA ARG A 55 -9.79 -5.30 -15.30
C ARG A 55 -9.17 -3.90 -15.35
N THR A 56 -8.68 -3.41 -14.23
CA THR A 56 -8.23 -2.02 -14.05
C THR A 56 -6.80 -1.99 -13.52
N VAL A 57 -6.14 -0.85 -13.63
CA VAL A 57 -4.85 -0.56 -12.99
C VAL A 57 -5.04 0.68 -12.09
N PRO A 58 -4.25 0.86 -11.02
CA PRO A 58 -3.11 0.02 -10.57
C PRO A 58 -3.54 -1.30 -9.93
N GLN A 59 -2.70 -2.33 -10.02
CA GLN A 59 -2.85 -3.58 -9.26
C GLN A 59 -1.56 -3.86 -8.50
N ILE A 60 -1.65 -3.97 -7.17
CA ILE A 60 -0.50 -4.17 -6.29
C ILE A 60 -0.54 -5.59 -5.77
N PHE A 61 0.48 -6.38 -6.06
CA PHE A 61 0.65 -7.74 -5.60
C PHE A 61 1.79 -7.82 -4.62
N ILE A 62 1.60 -8.63 -3.58
CA ILE A 62 2.59 -8.87 -2.53
C ILE A 62 2.88 -10.37 -2.54
N THR A 63 4.15 -10.72 -2.73
CA THR A 63 4.64 -12.10 -2.71
C THR A 63 5.64 -12.30 -1.59
N ASP A 64 5.85 -13.54 -1.15
CA ASP A 64 6.94 -13.87 -0.23
C ASP A 64 8.30 -13.90 -0.95
N GLU A 65 9.36 -14.20 -0.19
CA GLU A 65 10.73 -14.37 -0.70
C GLU A 65 10.86 -15.52 -1.71
N ASN A 66 9.95 -16.51 -1.63
CA ASN A 66 9.90 -17.69 -2.50
C ASN A 66 9.01 -17.49 -3.73
N GLY A 67 8.39 -16.30 -3.90
CA GLY A 67 7.47 -15.97 -4.98
C GLY A 67 6.03 -16.47 -4.80
N ASN A 68 5.66 -16.94 -3.60
CA ASN A 68 4.29 -17.31 -3.29
C ASN A 68 3.42 -16.06 -3.13
N TYR A 69 2.20 -16.13 -3.64
CA TYR A 69 1.21 -15.08 -3.50
C TYR A 69 0.74 -14.95 -2.04
N ILE A 70 0.76 -13.73 -1.49
CA ILE A 70 0.30 -13.44 -0.13
C ILE A 70 -0.95 -12.57 -0.16
N HIS A 71 -0.85 -11.42 -0.82
CA HIS A 71 -1.90 -10.42 -0.81
C HIS A 71 -1.96 -9.62 -2.11
N HIS A 72 -3.12 -9.04 -2.36
CA HIS A 72 -3.42 -8.26 -3.55
C HIS A 72 -4.32 -7.10 -3.20
N ILE A 73 -3.95 -5.92 -3.67
CA ILE A 73 -4.71 -4.69 -3.51
C ILE A 73 -5.13 -4.23 -4.90
N ALA A 74 -6.44 -4.31 -5.14
CA ALA A 74 -7.04 -3.95 -6.41
C ALA A 74 -7.39 -2.46 -6.46
N GLY A 75 -6.66 -1.70 -7.27
CA GLY A 75 -6.95 -0.28 -7.51
C GLY A 75 -6.30 0.66 -6.49
N CYS A 76 -6.32 1.95 -6.85
CA CYS A 76 -5.77 3.02 -6.01
C CYS A 76 -6.67 3.31 -4.81
N ASP A 77 -7.99 3.24 -4.98
CA ASP A 77 -8.94 3.57 -3.90
C ASP A 77 -8.77 2.61 -2.73
N LYS A 78 -8.68 1.30 -3.01
CA LYS A 78 -8.48 0.29 -1.97
C LYS A 78 -7.15 0.47 -1.23
N LEU A 79 -6.10 0.85 -1.95
CA LEU A 79 -4.81 1.15 -1.36
C LEU A 79 -4.89 2.35 -0.41
N MET A 80 -5.55 3.42 -0.83
CA MET A 80 -5.75 4.62 -0.01
C MET A 80 -6.66 4.35 1.20
N ASP A 81 -7.69 3.52 1.04
CA ASP A 81 -8.56 3.12 2.14
C ASP A 81 -7.79 2.33 3.20
N LEU A 82 -6.96 1.37 2.78
CA LEU A 82 -6.11 0.62 3.70
C LEU A 82 -5.12 1.51 4.43
N GLU A 83 -4.61 2.55 3.76
CA GLU A 83 -3.74 3.54 4.37
C GLU A 83 -4.47 4.36 5.42
N ARG A 84 -5.64 4.90 5.07
CA ARG A 84 -6.47 5.67 6.00
C ARG A 84 -6.91 4.84 7.21
N GLU A 85 -7.10 3.54 7.03
CA GLU A 85 -7.38 2.59 8.10
C GLU A 85 -6.13 2.19 8.92
N GLY A 86 -4.92 2.60 8.53
CA GLY A 86 -3.66 2.20 9.17
C GLY A 86 -3.27 0.74 8.93
N LYS A 87 -4.03 -0.02 8.13
CA LYS A 87 -3.83 -1.46 7.87
C LYS A 87 -2.84 -1.73 6.74
N LEU A 88 -2.55 -0.73 5.91
CA LEU A 88 -1.59 -0.89 4.83
C LEU A 88 -0.21 -1.23 5.37
N ASP A 89 0.20 -0.58 6.46
CA ASP A 89 1.44 -0.90 7.14
C ASP A 89 1.44 -2.32 7.70
N ASP A 90 0.34 -2.85 8.23
CA ASP A 90 0.28 -4.23 8.75
C ASP A 90 0.39 -5.29 7.65
N ILE A 91 -0.27 -5.06 6.52
CA ILE A 91 -0.22 -5.94 5.35
C ILE A 91 1.20 -5.98 4.79
N LEU A 92 1.86 -4.83 4.74
CA LEU A 92 3.26 -4.74 4.35
C LEU A 92 4.12 -5.41 5.45
N SER A 93 3.94 -5.03 6.73
CA SER A 93 4.73 -5.43 7.91
C SER A 93 4.71 -6.92 8.21
N SER A 94 3.61 -7.61 7.86
CA SER A 94 3.51 -9.07 8.00
C SER A 94 4.57 -9.83 7.20
N ASN A 95 5.25 -9.15 6.28
CA ASN A 95 6.30 -9.67 5.42
C ASN A 95 7.70 -9.14 5.79
N TYR A 96 7.89 -8.58 6.98
CA TYR A 96 9.17 -8.03 7.45
C TYR A 96 9.89 -8.98 8.41
N ASP A 97 11.22 -9.02 8.31
CA ASP A 97 12.03 -9.51 9.41
C ASP A 97 12.02 -8.46 10.53
N LYS A 98 11.70 -8.86 11.77
CA LYS A 98 11.80 -7.99 12.94
C LYS A 98 13.27 -7.76 13.35
N THR A 99 14.12 -7.34 12.43
CA THR A 99 15.49 -6.91 12.73
C THR A 99 15.67 -5.49 12.22
N ASP A 100 15.00 -4.55 12.90
CA ASP A 100 15.60 -3.29 13.31
C ASP A 100 14.61 -2.54 14.22
N VAL A 101 14.84 -2.67 15.52
CA VAL A 101 14.36 -1.73 16.52
C VAL A 101 14.96 -0.37 16.19
N THR A 102 14.18 0.49 15.52
CA THR A 102 14.22 1.93 15.77
C THR A 102 12.77 2.44 15.74
N THR A 103 12.19 2.43 16.94
CA THR A 103 11.22 3.39 17.47
C THR A 103 10.44 4.24 16.44
N TYR A 104 9.19 3.86 16.17
CA TYR A 104 8.14 4.86 16.01
C TYR A 104 7.58 5.13 17.42
N PRO A 105 7.80 6.31 18.03
CA PRO A 105 6.89 6.73 19.07
C PRO A 105 5.52 6.91 18.42
N SER A 106 4.52 6.28 19.02
CA SER A 106 3.12 6.61 18.86
C SER A 106 2.98 8.14 18.96
N ASN A 107 2.73 8.81 17.84
CA ASN A 107 2.22 10.17 17.88
C ASN A 107 0.71 10.06 17.68
N ASN A 108 0.04 10.35 18.78
CA ASN A 108 -1.38 10.64 18.84
C ASN A 108 -1.70 11.70 17.79
N ASP A 109 -2.53 11.38 16.80
CA ASP A 109 -3.43 12.37 16.25
C ASP A 109 -4.70 12.29 17.09
N GLU A 110 -4.73 13.17 18.08
CA GLU A 110 -5.93 13.55 18.81
C GLU A 110 -7.04 13.90 17.82
N TYR A 111 -8.11 13.13 17.93
CA TYR A 111 -9.46 13.51 17.52
C TYR A 111 -9.83 14.81 18.27
N GLU A 112 -9.58 15.97 17.67
CA GLU A 112 -10.20 17.21 18.18
C GLU A 112 -11.70 17.17 17.87
N GLU A 113 -12.47 16.70 18.84
CA GLU A 113 -13.90 16.98 18.95
C GLU A 113 -14.07 18.12 19.97
N CYS A 114 -14.65 19.24 19.50
CA CYS A 114 -14.81 20.49 20.23
C CYS A 114 -15.61 20.32 21.53
N VAL A 115 -14.97 20.39 22.70
CA VAL A 115 -15.67 20.59 23.97
C VAL A 115 -15.88 22.08 24.20
N ALA A 116 -17.12 22.53 23.97
CA ALA A 116 -17.61 23.82 24.45
C ALA A 116 -17.46 23.88 25.97
N SER A 117 -16.68 24.85 26.42
CA SER A 117 -16.39 25.14 27.82
C SER A 117 -17.68 25.37 28.61
N HIS A 118 -17.79 24.66 29.73
CA HIS A 118 -18.80 24.90 30.76
C HIS A 118 -18.46 26.16 31.58
N ASP A 119 -19.53 26.70 32.16
CA ASP A 119 -19.70 27.90 32.97
C ASP A 119 -18.60 28.23 33.99
N ASP A 120 -18.22 29.51 34.06
CA ASP A 120 -17.60 30.13 35.23
C ASP A 120 -18.63 31.00 35.95
N PHE A 121 -18.97 30.55 37.16
CA PHE A 121 -19.88 31.15 38.11
C PHE A 121 -19.03 31.63 39.29
N ILE A 122 -18.73 32.94 39.36
CA ILE A 122 -18.50 33.71 40.60
C ILE A 122 -19.09 35.11 40.43
#